data_AF-A0A944S6Q7-F1
#
_entry.id   AF-A0A944S6Q7-F1
#
_cell.length_a   1.000
_cell.length_b   1.000
_cell.length_c   1.000
_cell.angle_alpha   90.00
_cell.angle_beta   90.00
_cell.angle_gamma   90.00
#
_symmetry.space_group_name_H-M   'P 1'
#
loop_
_entity.id
_entity.type
_entity.pdbx_description
1 polymer ?
#
loop_
_entity_poly.entity_id
_entity_poly.type
_entity_poly.pdbx_seq_one_letter_code
_entity_poly.pdbx_strand_id
1 'polypeptide(L)'
;MKNKQNAYSHKKPNNEAREVSVSAQRQAFSGPLPPPEILKQYQQLSPDLVNRIITLAEDEAQARRKLESDTLQANIEISKKTSSERAKGQIFGFSIGIVGLLSSVALASLGATVAASIVGSSTVLGLVTVFVLGKK
;
A
#
# COMPACT_ATOMS: atom_id res chain seq x y z
N MET A 1 -16.77 82.82 -40.58
CA MET A 1 -15.75 82.37 -41.55
C MET A 1 -15.19 81.01 -41.13
N LYS A 2 -15.27 80.02 -42.04
CA LYS A 2 -14.44 78.82 -42.20
C LYS A 2 -14.46 77.70 -41.13
N ASN A 3 -15.39 76.76 -41.35
CA ASN A 3 -15.17 75.38 -41.82
C ASN A 3 -13.83 74.68 -41.43
N LYS A 4 -13.92 73.57 -40.68
CA LYS A 4 -12.95 72.46 -40.73
C LYS A 4 -13.67 71.11 -40.71
N GLN A 5 -13.33 70.35 -41.76
CA GLN A 5 -13.54 68.95 -42.07
C GLN A 5 -13.51 67.98 -40.88
N ASN A 6 -14.23 66.85 -40.99
CA ASN A 6 -13.71 65.46 -40.83
C ASN A 6 -14.90 64.49 -40.83
N ALA A 7 -15.12 63.73 -41.90
CA ALA A 7 -14.55 62.40 -42.16
C ALA A 7 -15.27 61.28 -41.39
N TYR A 8 -16.09 60.56 -42.15
CA TYR A 8 -16.68 59.22 -41.98
C TYR A 8 -16.30 58.43 -40.72
N SER A 9 -17.30 58.09 -39.90
CA SER A 9 -17.23 56.97 -38.95
C SER A 9 -18.34 55.98 -39.26
N HIS A 10 -17.94 54.80 -39.72
CA HIS A 10 -18.80 53.67 -40.05
C HIS A 10 -19.23 53.00 -38.73
N LYS A 11 -20.43 53.30 -38.24
CA LYS A 11 -20.98 52.66 -37.04
C LYS A 11 -21.58 51.30 -37.45
N LYS A 12 -20.85 50.21 -37.19
CA LYS A 12 -21.32 48.83 -37.40
C LYS A 12 -22.58 48.56 -36.56
N PRO A 13 -23.61 47.87 -37.07
CA PRO A 13 -24.79 47.52 -36.30
C PRO A 13 -24.44 46.50 -35.20
N ASN A 14 -24.91 46.79 -34.00
CA ASN A 14 -24.75 46.01 -32.77
C ASN A 14 -25.54 44.69 -32.87
N ASN A 15 -24.88 43.58 -33.18
CA ASN A 15 -25.45 42.24 -33.00
C ASN A 15 -24.94 41.70 -31.67
N GLU A 16 -25.76 41.88 -30.63
CA GLU A 16 -25.60 41.21 -29.34
C GLU A 16 -25.94 39.72 -29.53
N ALA A 17 -24.92 38.93 -29.86
CA ALA A 17 -25.00 37.48 -29.78
C ALA A 17 -25.28 37.09 -28.32
N ARG A 18 -26.50 36.63 -28.04
CA ARG A 18 -26.81 35.96 -26.77
C ARG A 18 -26.00 34.67 -26.70
N GLU A 19 -24.89 34.72 -25.98
CA GLU A 19 -24.13 33.53 -25.59
C GLU A 19 -24.96 32.75 -24.57
N VAL A 20 -25.72 31.76 -25.05
CA VAL A 20 -26.46 30.84 -24.18
C VAL A 20 -25.45 29.83 -23.65
N SER A 21 -24.93 30.08 -22.44
CA SER A 21 -24.10 29.13 -21.72
C SER A 21 -24.98 27.99 -21.17
N VAL A 22 -25.02 26.86 -21.87
CA VAL A 22 -25.67 25.64 -21.37
C VAL A 22 -24.76 25.04 -20.28
N SER A 23 -25.11 25.25 -19.01
CA SER A 23 -24.46 24.58 -17.90
C SER A 23 -25.00 23.15 -17.77
N ALA A 24 -24.23 22.16 -18.24
CA ALA A 24 -24.54 20.75 -18.01
C ALA A 24 -24.09 20.36 -16.60
N GLN A 25 -25.03 20.24 -15.66
CA GLN A 25 -24.75 19.76 -14.31
C GLN A 25 -24.47 18.24 -14.35
N ARG A 26 -23.19 17.85 -14.31
CA ARG A 26 -22.80 16.44 -14.16
C ARG A 26 -22.98 16.02 -12.70
N GLN A 27 -23.90 15.08 -12.45
CA GLN A 27 -23.99 14.40 -11.16
C GLN A 27 -23.01 13.21 -11.17
N ALA A 28 -22.01 13.24 -10.30
CA ALA A 28 -21.12 12.12 -10.06
C ALA A 28 -21.53 11.45 -8.75
N PHE A 29 -21.88 10.17 -8.82
CA PHE A 29 -22.16 9.36 -7.64
C PHE A 29 -21.03 8.35 -7.46
N SER A 30 -20.61 8.14 -6.21
CA SER A 30 -19.59 7.17 -5.85
C SER A 30 -20.14 6.26 -4.77
N GLY A 31 -20.16 4.97 -5.06
CA GLY A 31 -20.70 3.95 -4.19
C GLY A 31 -21.02 2.68 -4.98
N PRO A 32 -21.16 1.53 -4.30
CA PRO A 32 -21.47 0.26 -4.95
C PRO A 32 -22.91 0.19 -5.48
N LEU A 33 -23.78 1.12 -5.05
CA LEU A 33 -25.15 1.26 -5.52
C LEU A 33 -25.32 2.52 -6.36
N PRO A 34 -26.21 2.54 -7.35
CA PRO A 34 -26.57 3.77 -8.07
C PRO A 34 -27.40 4.71 -7.18
N PRO A 35 -27.52 6.00 -7.55
CA PRO A 35 -28.36 6.96 -6.84
C PRO A 35 -29.81 6.45 -6.68
N PRO A 36 -30.50 6.82 -5.58
CA PRO A 36 -31.90 6.46 -5.34
C PRO A 36 -32.83 6.83 -6.50
N GLU A 37 -32.59 7.97 -7.16
CA GLU A 37 -33.37 8.44 -8.30
C GLU A 37 -33.28 7.48 -9.49
N ILE A 38 -32.08 6.94 -9.75
CA ILE A 38 -31.83 5.97 -10.82
C ILE A 38 -32.39 4.59 -10.43
N LEU A 39 -32.24 4.17 -9.17
CA LEU A 39 -32.83 2.93 -8.68
C LEU A 39 -34.37 2.91 -8.82
N LYS A 40 -35.04 4.04 -8.56
CA LYS A 40 -36.49 4.19 -8.79
C LYS A 40 -36.86 4.01 -10.26
N GLN A 41 -36.06 4.52 -11.18
CA GLN A 41 -36.29 4.32 -12.62
C GLN A 41 -36.15 2.85 -13.02
N TYR A 42 -35.15 2.13 -12.47
CA TYR A 42 -35.04 0.68 -12.68
C TYR A 42 -36.20 -0.10 -12.07
N GLN A 43 -36.67 0.29 -10.89
CA GLN A 43 -37.82 -0.33 -10.24
C GLN A 43 -39.10 -0.21 -11.08
N GLN A 44 -39.29 0.93 -11.75
CA GLN A 44 -40.42 1.16 -12.66
C GLN A 44 -40.38 0.26 -13.90
N LEU A 45 -39.19 -0.12 -14.37
CA LEU A 45 -39.03 -1.07 -15.47
C LEU A 45 -39.30 -2.50 -15.00
N SER A 46 -38.71 -2.89 -13.87
CA SER A 46 -38.97 -4.17 -13.22
C SER A 46 -38.40 -4.16 -11.78
N PRO A 47 -39.18 -4.59 -10.78
CA PRO A 47 -38.68 -4.74 -9.41
C PRO A 47 -37.47 -5.68 -9.30
N ASP A 48 -37.36 -6.67 -10.20
CA ASP A 48 -36.27 -7.65 -10.22
C ASP A 48 -34.89 -7.01 -10.51
N LEU A 49 -34.87 -5.94 -11.31
CA LEU A 49 -33.63 -5.24 -11.65
C LEU A 49 -32.97 -4.59 -10.43
N VAL A 50 -33.76 -4.00 -9.54
CA VAL A 50 -33.25 -3.37 -8.31
C VAL A 50 -32.64 -4.42 -7.40
N ASN A 51 -33.34 -5.54 -7.20
CA ASN A 51 -32.82 -6.66 -6.39
C ASN A 51 -31.49 -7.18 -6.97
N ARG A 52 -31.40 -7.36 -8.28
CA ARG A 52 -30.18 -7.84 -8.94
C ARG A 52 -29.00 -6.88 -8.81
N ILE A 53 -29.24 -5.57 -8.84
CA ILE A 53 -28.22 -4.53 -8.59
C ILE A 53 -27.74 -4.57 -7.13
N ILE A 54 -28.68 -4.70 -6.18
CA ILE A 54 -28.35 -4.79 -4.75
C ILE A 54 -27.55 -6.05 -4.47
N THR A 55 -27.99 -7.21 -4.96
CA THR A 55 -27.25 -8.47 -4.82
C THR A 55 -25.86 -8.39 -5.42
N LEU A 56 -25.70 -7.79 -6.60
CA LEU A 56 -24.38 -7.58 -7.19
C LEU A 56 -23.46 -6.74 -6.28
N ALA A 57 -23.99 -5.68 -5.69
CA ALA A 57 -23.24 -4.82 -4.76
C ALA A 57 -22.89 -5.56 -3.45
N GLU A 58 -23.79 -6.40 -2.94
CA GLU A 58 -23.55 -7.23 -1.76
C GLU A 58 -22.48 -8.30 -2.02
N ASP A 59 -22.56 -8.99 -3.15
CA ASP A 59 -21.59 -10.00 -3.57
C ASP A 59 -20.19 -9.40 -3.75
N GLU A 60 -20.10 -8.23 -4.39
CA GLU A 60 -18.85 -7.48 -4.54
C GLU A 60 -18.28 -7.06 -3.16
N ALA A 61 -19.14 -6.62 -2.25
CA ALA A 61 -18.73 -6.27 -0.88
C ALA A 61 -18.27 -7.50 -0.09
N GLN A 62 -18.92 -8.65 -0.27
CA GLN A 62 -18.50 -9.93 0.32
C GLN A 62 -17.17 -10.39 -0.25
N ALA A 63 -16.98 -10.33 -1.56
CA ALA A 63 -15.73 -10.68 -2.23
C ALA A 63 -14.57 -9.81 -1.72
N ARG A 64 -14.78 -8.49 -1.59
CA ARG A 64 -13.79 -7.57 -1.02
C ARG A 64 -13.43 -7.90 0.42
N ARG A 65 -14.42 -8.13 1.29
CA ARG A 65 -14.19 -8.53 2.69
C ARG A 65 -13.43 -9.85 2.78
N LYS A 66 -13.74 -10.81 1.90
CA LYS A 66 -13.05 -12.09 1.83
C LYS A 66 -11.57 -11.89 1.47
N LEU A 67 -11.28 -11.13 0.41
CA LEU A 67 -9.91 -10.82 0.02
C LEU A 67 -9.15 -10.08 1.13
N GLU A 68 -9.79 -9.12 1.80
CA GLU A 68 -9.20 -8.44 2.96
C GLU A 68 -8.90 -9.44 4.09
N SER A 69 -9.83 -10.34 4.40
CA SER A 69 -9.62 -11.36 5.43
C SER A 69 -8.50 -12.36 5.06
N ASP A 70 -8.44 -12.79 3.80
CA ASP A 70 -7.44 -13.73 3.31
C ASP A 70 -6.05 -13.09 3.32
N THR A 71 -5.94 -11.82 2.91
CA THR A 71 -4.68 -11.06 2.96
C THR A 71 -4.22 -10.82 4.40
N LEU A 72 -5.13 -10.50 5.33
CA LEU A 72 -4.80 -10.40 6.75
C LEU A 72 -4.30 -11.73 7.32
N GLN A 73 -4.97 -12.84 7.01
CA GLN A 73 -4.55 -14.17 7.46
C GLN A 73 -3.18 -14.55 6.89
N ALA A 74 -2.94 -14.32 5.60
CA ALA A 74 -1.64 -14.55 4.98
C ALA A 74 -0.53 -13.72 5.64
N ASN A 75 -0.78 -12.45 5.94
CA ASN A 75 0.18 -11.58 6.63
C ASN A 75 0.49 -12.07 8.05
N ILE A 76 -0.51 -12.56 8.79
CA ILE A 76 -0.33 -13.15 10.11
C ILE A 76 0.52 -14.43 10.02
N GLU A 77 0.25 -15.30 9.05
CA GLU A 77 0.99 -16.54 8.85
C GLU A 77 2.45 -16.28 8.49
N ILE A 78 2.71 -15.36 7.55
CA ILE A 78 4.06 -14.93 7.17
C ILE A 78 4.79 -14.38 8.40
N SER A 79 4.14 -13.54 9.19
CA SER A 79 4.73 -12.96 10.40
C SER A 79 5.09 -14.02 11.45
N LYS A 80 4.21 -15.00 11.68
CA LYS A 80 4.46 -16.13 12.58
C LYS A 80 5.62 -17.00 12.09
N LYS A 81 5.62 -17.35 10.81
CA LYS A 81 6.68 -18.17 10.20
C LYS A 81 8.04 -17.48 10.29
N THR A 82 8.09 -16.19 9.93
CA THR A 82 9.31 -15.36 9.99
C THR A 82 9.83 -15.26 11.42
N SER A 83 8.93 -15.10 12.41
CA SER A 83 9.32 -15.06 13.83
C SER A 83 9.91 -16.39 14.29
N SER A 84 9.34 -17.51 13.84
CA SER A 84 9.84 -18.84 14.18
C SER A 84 11.21 -19.15 13.54
N GLU A 85 11.44 -18.71 12.30
CA GLU A 85 12.73 -18.88 11.62
C GLU A 85 13.81 -18.05 12.29
N ARG A 86 13.50 -16.81 12.68
CA ARG A 86 14.40 -15.96 13.47
C ARG A 86 14.76 -16.59 14.82
N ALA A 87 13.77 -17.13 15.53
CA ALA A 87 13.99 -17.78 16.82
C ALA A 87 14.90 -19.02 16.69
N LYS A 88 14.66 -19.87 15.67
CA LYS A 88 15.52 -21.03 15.38
C LYS A 88 16.94 -20.59 15.01
N GLY A 89 17.08 -19.58 14.16
CA GLY A 89 18.38 -19.01 13.79
C GLY A 89 19.17 -18.51 15.00
N GLN A 90 18.49 -17.84 15.95
CA GLN A 90 19.12 -17.37 17.19
C GLN A 90 19.59 -18.53 18.08
N ILE A 91 18.81 -19.61 18.19
CA ILE A 91 19.20 -20.81 18.96
C ILE A 91 20.43 -21.48 18.35
N PHE A 92 20.46 -21.65 17.02
CA PHE A 92 21.63 -22.22 16.33
C PHE A 92 22.85 -21.31 16.46
N GLY A 93 22.70 -20.00 16.28
CA GLY A 93 23.77 -19.04 16.44
C GLY A 93 24.34 -19.03 17.86
N PHE A 94 23.48 -19.10 18.88
CA PHE A 94 23.89 -19.21 20.28
C PHE A 94 24.66 -20.52 20.55
N SER A 95 24.16 -21.64 20.02
CA SER A 95 24.81 -22.95 20.17
C SER A 95 26.20 -22.97 19.54
N ILE A 96 26.34 -22.45 18.31
CA ILE A 96 27.63 -22.32 17.62
C ILE A 96 28.57 -21.40 18.41
N GLY A 97 28.05 -20.29 18.94
CA GLY A 97 28.82 -19.37 19.79
C GLY A 97 29.39 -20.05 21.02
N ILE A 98 28.58 -20.83 21.75
CA ILE A 98 29.05 -21.63 22.90
C ILE A 98 30.14 -22.61 22.48
N VAL A 99 29.89 -23.39 21.43
CA VAL A 99 30.85 -24.41 20.96
C VAL A 99 32.19 -23.76 20.55
N GLY A 100 32.15 -22.62 19.85
CA GLY A 100 33.35 -21.87 19.47
C GLY A 100 34.14 -21.36 20.68
N LEU A 101 33.45 -20.79 21.67
CA LEU A 101 34.09 -20.31 22.89
C LEU A 101 34.68 -21.44 23.74
N LEU A 102 33.96 -22.55 23.90
CA LEU A 102 34.47 -23.73 24.60
C LEU A 102 35.70 -24.33 23.88
N SER A 103 35.65 -24.38 22.55
CA SER A 103 36.80 -24.83 21.74
C SER A 103 38.01 -23.93 21.92
N SER A 104 37.82 -22.60 21.98
CA SER A 104 38.87 -21.64 22.29
C SER A 104 39.50 -21.89 23.67
N VAL A 105 38.69 -22.13 24.71
CA VAL A 105 39.19 -22.43 26.06
C VAL A 105 39.96 -23.76 26.09
N ALA A 106 39.46 -24.79 25.39
CA ALA A 106 40.14 -26.08 25.28
C ALA A 106 41.51 -25.94 24.58
N LEU A 107 41.59 -25.19 23.47
CA LEU A 107 42.85 -24.92 22.77
C LEU A 107 43.84 -24.16 23.66
N ALA A 108 43.37 -23.18 24.44
CA ALA A 108 44.23 -22.47 25.38
C ALA A 108 44.78 -23.41 26.47
N SER A 109 43.95 -24.34 26.96
CA SER A 109 44.33 -25.33 27.97
C SER A 109 45.36 -26.34 27.47
N LEU A 110 45.40 -26.59 26.15
CA LEU A 110 46.40 -27.44 25.49
C LEU A 110 47.70 -26.69 25.12
N GLY A 111 47.82 -25.40 25.47
CA GLY A 111 48.98 -24.56 25.17
C GLY A 111 48.97 -23.94 23.77
N ALA A 112 47.92 -24.14 22.98
CA ALA A 112 47.76 -23.57 21.64
C ALA A 112 47.20 -22.13 21.69
N THR A 113 47.86 -21.24 22.42
CA THR A 113 47.37 -19.89 22.75
C THR A 113 47.06 -19.03 21.53
N VAL A 114 47.86 -19.13 20.46
CA VAL A 114 47.61 -18.39 19.20
C VAL A 114 46.37 -18.90 18.48
N ALA A 115 46.17 -20.22 18.42
CA ALA A 115 44.96 -20.79 17.82
C ALA A 115 43.72 -20.43 18.65
N ALA A 116 43.83 -20.51 19.97
CA ALA A 116 42.77 -20.11 20.90
C ALA A 116 42.38 -18.64 20.70
N SER A 117 43.35 -17.71 20.62
CA SER A 117 43.04 -16.30 20.46
C SER A 117 42.36 -15.99 19.11
N ILE A 118 42.75 -16.65 18.02
CA ILE A 118 42.10 -16.53 16.71
C ILE A 118 40.66 -17.05 16.76
N VAL A 119 40.44 -18.24 17.32
CA VAL A 119 39.10 -18.84 17.41
C VAL A 119 38.20 -18.02 18.33
N GLY A 120 38.69 -17.62 19.51
CA GLY A 120 37.94 -16.82 20.46
C GLY A 120 37.56 -15.44 19.90
N SER A 121 38.52 -14.71 19.33
CA SER A 121 38.26 -13.37 18.76
C SER A 121 37.32 -13.43 17.55
N SER A 122 37.51 -14.37 16.62
CA SER A 122 36.62 -14.55 15.47
C SER A 122 35.20 -14.94 15.88
N THR A 123 35.05 -15.79 16.90
CA THR A 123 33.73 -16.17 17.45
C THR A 123 33.02 -14.95 18.01
N VAL A 124 33.69 -14.15 18.86
CA VAL A 124 33.09 -12.94 19.45
C VAL A 124 32.74 -11.91 18.38
N LEU A 125 33.66 -11.61 17.45
CA LEU A 125 33.41 -10.68 16.36
C LEU A 125 32.26 -11.14 15.47
N GLY A 126 32.20 -12.44 15.15
CA GLY A 126 31.10 -13.02 14.38
C GLY A 126 29.75 -12.84 15.08
N LEU A 127 29.67 -13.14 16.39
CA LEU A 127 28.45 -12.95 17.17
C LEU A 127 28.03 -11.48 17.23
N VAL A 128 28.97 -10.57 17.49
CA VAL A 128 28.70 -9.11 17.50
C VAL A 128 28.18 -8.66 16.14
N THR A 129 28.80 -9.11 15.06
CA THR A 129 28.39 -8.79 13.68
C THR A 129 26.96 -9.26 13.43
N VAL A 130 26.63 -10.51 13.78
CA VAL A 130 25.29 -11.08 13.60
C VAL A 130 24.25 -10.34 14.44
N PHE A 131 24.53 -10.02 15.71
CA PHE A 131 23.58 -9.31 16.56
C PHE A 131 23.38 -7.83 16.18
N VAL A 132 24.44 -7.16 15.70
CA VAL A 132 24.37 -5.75 15.26
C VAL A 132 23.69 -5.63 13.90
N LEU A 133 24.06 -6.45 12.92
CA LEU A 133 23.50 -6.38 11.56
C LEU A 133 22.18 -7.14 11.39
N GLY A 134 21.90 -8.15 12.22
CA GLY A 134 20.66 -8.94 12.18
C GLY A 134 19.42 -8.19 12.65
N LYS A 135 19.53 -6.90 13.02
CA LYS A 135 18.45 -6.08 13.59
C LYS A 135 17.59 -5.36 12.53
N LYS A 136 17.41 -5.95 11.34
CA LYS A 136 16.59 -5.41 10.24
C LYS A 136 15.42 -6.33 9.88
#